data_AF-A0A958UCD9-F1
#
_entry.id   AF-A0A958UCD9-F1
#
_cell.length_a   1.000
_cell.length_b   1.000
_cell.length_c   1.000
_cell.angle_alpha   90.00
_cell.angle_beta   90.00
_cell.angle_gamma   90.00
#
_symmetry.space_group_name_H-M   'P 1'
#
loop_
_entity.id
_entity.type
_entity.pdbx_description
1 polymer ?
#
loop_
_entity_poly.entity_id
_entity_poly.type
_entity_poly.pdbx_seq_one_letter_code
_entity_poly.pdbx_strand_id
1 'polypeptide(L)'
;MRALYILAAILLLFGSCRKDFGTIISKGNLEFSKDTVLLNRVFDDISSSTQSFKVYNRSNDDITIPRIALGRGENSFYRLNVDGIAGKSFENIDILAKDSIYVFVEATVDFDQVTDAEFFYRDSVVFYAE
;
A
#
# COMPACT_ATOMS: atom_id res chain seq x y z
N MET A 1 14.81 25.65 -45.13
CA MET A 1 14.16 25.94 -43.82
C MET A 1 12.96 25.02 -43.55
N ARG A 2 11.93 24.94 -44.43
CA ARG A 2 10.75 24.06 -44.21
C ARG A 2 11.07 22.57 -44.00
N ALA A 3 12.02 22.00 -44.76
CA ALA A 3 12.44 20.61 -44.60
C ALA A 3 13.11 20.31 -43.24
N LEU A 4 13.74 21.31 -42.62
CA LEU A 4 14.40 21.15 -41.31
C LEU A 4 13.36 20.98 -40.19
N TYR A 5 12.25 21.71 -40.28
CA TYR A 5 11.14 21.60 -39.34
C TYR A 5 10.42 20.26 -39.45
N ILE A 6 10.28 19.72 -40.67
CA ILE A 6 9.68 18.40 -40.90
C ILE A 6 10.57 17.30 -40.32
N LEU A 7 11.89 17.41 -40.49
CA LEU A 7 12.84 16.44 -39.93
C LEU A 7 12.87 16.47 -38.39
N ALA A 8 12.81 17.66 -37.79
CA ALA A 8 12.73 17.81 -36.33
C ALA A 8 11.43 17.25 -35.74
N ALA A 9 10.29 17.44 -36.45
CA ALA A 9 9.01 16.88 -36.04
C ALA A 9 8.99 15.34 -36.11
N ILE A 10 9.64 14.75 -37.11
CA ILE A 10 9.78 13.29 -37.25
C ILE A 10 10.67 12.71 -36.13
N LEU A 11 11.73 13.41 -35.72
CA LEU A 11 12.63 12.95 -34.67
C LEU A 11 11.94 12.87 -33.28
N LEU A 12 10.96 13.75 -33.02
CA LEU A 12 10.17 13.73 -31.78
C LEU A 12 9.23 12.51 -31.68
N LEU A 13 8.91 11.85 -32.80
CA LEU A 13 8.01 10.69 -32.82
C LEU A 13 8.70 9.35 -32.46
N PHE A 14 10.04 9.30 -32.43
CA PHE A 14 10.80 8.07 -32.14
C PHE A 14 11.25 7.95 -30.67
N GLY A 15 10.80 8.84 -29.79
CA GLY A 15 11.27 8.94 -28.40
C GLY A 15 10.61 8.03 -27.36
N SER A 16 9.73 7.08 -27.73
CA SER A 16 9.06 6.22 -26.74
C SER A 16 9.57 4.77 -26.82
N CYS A 17 10.71 4.52 -26.17
CA CYS A 17 11.23 3.18 -25.94
C CYS A 17 11.20 2.91 -24.42
N ARG A 18 10.11 2.31 -23.92
CA ARG A 18 10.07 1.72 -22.58
C ARG A 18 10.30 0.22 -22.75
N LYS A 19 11.41 -0.30 -22.22
CA LYS A 19 11.87 -1.67 -22.48
C LYS A 19 11.43 -2.71 -21.46
N ASP A 20 11.01 -2.29 -20.26
CA ASP A 20 10.61 -3.23 -19.22
C ASP A 20 9.21 -2.91 -18.70
N PHE A 21 8.33 -3.89 -18.83
CA PHE A 21 6.99 -3.94 -18.23
C PHE A 21 6.98 -4.86 -16.98
N GLY A 22 8.14 -5.34 -16.55
CA GLY A 22 8.27 -6.18 -15.37
C GLY A 22 8.45 -5.36 -14.10
N THR A 23 7.98 -5.90 -13.00
CA THR A 23 8.24 -5.39 -11.65
C THR A 23 9.43 -6.13 -11.04
N ILE A 24 10.16 -5.46 -10.15
CA ILE A 24 11.17 -6.10 -9.29
C ILE A 24 10.60 -6.34 -7.90
N ILE A 25 11.06 -7.37 -7.20
CA ILE A 25 10.60 -7.60 -5.83
C ILE A 25 11.12 -6.47 -4.92
N SER A 26 10.23 -5.97 -4.05
CA SER A 26 10.59 -4.97 -3.06
C SER A 26 11.70 -5.47 -2.13
N LYS A 27 12.77 -4.69 -1.99
CA LYS A 27 13.90 -4.94 -1.08
C LYS A 27 13.69 -4.37 0.33
N GLY A 28 12.46 -4.01 0.68
CA GLY A 28 12.11 -3.48 2.01
C GLY A 28 12.36 -1.99 2.22
N ASN A 29 12.90 -1.27 1.23
CA ASN A 29 13.12 0.18 1.27
C ASN A 29 11.84 0.97 0.95
N LEU A 30 10.73 0.63 1.62
CA LEU A 30 9.46 1.33 1.48
C LEU A 30 9.42 2.53 2.42
N GLU A 31 8.88 3.65 1.94
CA GLU A 31 8.61 4.82 2.75
C GLU A 31 7.10 4.89 3.06
N PHE A 32 6.75 5.31 4.28
CA PHE A 32 5.37 5.38 4.74
C PHE A 32 5.01 6.80 5.12
N SER A 33 3.79 7.25 4.81
CA SER A 33 3.35 8.59 5.23
C SER A 33 3.15 8.72 6.74
N LYS A 34 2.96 7.58 7.42
CA LYS A 34 2.73 7.45 8.86
C LYS A 34 3.33 6.13 9.32
N ASP A 35 3.94 6.14 10.49
CA ASP A 35 4.44 4.97 11.20
C ASP A 35 3.38 4.35 12.13
N THR A 36 2.51 5.20 12.69
CA THR A 36 1.43 4.82 13.60
C THR A 36 0.11 5.45 13.16
N VAL A 37 -0.96 4.64 13.13
CA VAL A 37 -2.32 5.08 12.85
C VAL A 37 -3.17 4.84 14.10
N LEU A 38 -3.69 5.92 14.67
CA LEU A 38 -4.62 5.83 15.79
C LEU A 38 -6.05 5.87 15.27
N LEU A 39 -6.82 4.85 15.63
CA LEU A 39 -8.26 4.81 15.38
C LEU A 39 -8.95 5.45 16.59
N ASN A 40 -9.88 6.37 16.33
CA ASN A 40 -10.70 6.97 17.38
C ASN A 40 -11.58 5.90 18.05
N ARG A 41 -12.18 6.26 19.19
CA ARG A 41 -13.05 5.41 20.03
C ARG A 41 -13.80 4.35 19.20
N VAL A 42 -13.43 3.10 19.43
CA VAL A 42 -14.11 1.94 18.86
C VAL A 42 -15.25 1.57 19.80
N PHE A 43 -16.42 1.30 19.23
CA PHE A 43 -17.59 0.83 19.97
C PHE A 43 -17.81 -0.64 19.65
N ASP A 44 -18.49 -1.34 20.57
CA ASP A 44 -18.79 -2.76 20.42
C ASP A 44 -19.64 -3.00 19.17
N ASP A 45 -19.24 -3.98 18.35
CA ASP A 45 -19.90 -4.37 17.09
C ASP A 45 -20.15 -3.24 16.07
N ILE A 46 -19.51 -2.08 16.24
CA ILE A 46 -19.62 -0.94 15.33
C ILE A 46 -18.26 -0.66 14.71
N SER A 47 -18.22 -0.60 13.38
CA SER A 47 -17.02 -0.22 12.65
C SER A 47 -16.51 1.17 13.09
N SER A 48 -15.20 1.25 13.32
CA SER A 48 -14.52 2.49 13.67
C SER A 48 -14.54 3.50 12.51
N SER A 49 -14.02 4.72 12.77
CA SER A 49 -13.64 5.58 11.65
C SER A 49 -12.56 4.90 10.81
N THR A 50 -12.66 5.04 9.48
CA THR A 50 -11.60 4.60 8.57
C THR A 50 -10.44 5.58 8.61
N GLN A 51 -9.23 5.09 8.80
CA GLN A 51 -8.00 5.86 8.69
C GLN A 51 -7.20 5.41 7.48
N SER A 52 -6.32 6.26 6.98
CA SER A 52 -5.45 5.89 5.86
C SER A 52 -4.03 6.40 6.05
N PHE A 53 -3.13 5.67 5.38
CA PHE A 53 -1.75 6.04 5.15
C PHE A 53 -1.34 5.63 3.73
N LYS A 54 -0.21 6.15 3.27
CA LYS A 54 0.38 5.81 1.98
C LYS A 54 1.65 5.01 2.15
N VAL A 55 1.89 4.12 1.18
CA VAL A 55 3.13 3.39 1.00
C VAL A 55 3.74 3.88 -0.31
N TYR A 56 4.97 4.36 -0.26
CA TYR A 56 5.64 4.98 -1.40
C TYR A 56 6.71 4.06 -1.98
N ASN A 57 6.71 3.96 -3.31
CA ASN A 57 7.85 3.50 -4.07
C ASN A 57 8.66 4.71 -4.54
N ARG A 58 9.73 5.05 -3.83
CA ARG A 58 10.63 6.15 -4.22
C ARG A 58 11.67 5.75 -5.25
N SER A 59 11.74 4.49 -5.66
CA SER A 59 12.72 4.01 -6.64
C SER A 59 12.35 4.45 -8.06
N ASN A 60 13.23 4.16 -9.03
CA ASN A 60 12.96 4.40 -10.46
C ASN A 60 12.36 3.17 -11.15
N ASP A 61 12.15 2.08 -10.40
CA ASP A 61 11.69 0.79 -10.92
C ASP A 61 10.28 0.53 -10.39
N ASP A 62 9.45 -0.14 -11.19
CA ASP A 62 8.16 -0.66 -10.72
C ASP A 62 8.46 -1.81 -9.73
N ILE A 63 7.85 -1.80 -8.55
CA ILE A 63 8.10 -2.82 -7.51
C ILE A 63 6.87 -3.66 -7.23
N THR A 64 7.07 -4.92 -6.86
CA THR A 64 6.05 -5.80 -6.27
C THR A 64 6.37 -6.04 -4.81
N ILE A 65 5.40 -5.77 -3.94
CA ILE A 65 5.43 -6.20 -2.54
C ILE A 65 4.87 -7.64 -2.49
N PRO A 66 5.69 -8.65 -2.12
CA PRO A 66 5.26 -10.05 -2.13
C PRO A 66 4.03 -10.29 -1.25
N ARG A 67 4.01 -9.67 -0.07
CA ARG A 67 2.91 -9.83 0.88
C ARG A 67 2.74 -8.60 1.77
N ILE A 68 1.48 -8.27 2.02
CA ILE A 68 1.04 -7.30 3.03
C ILE A 68 0.05 -8.02 3.93
N ALA A 69 0.24 -8.01 5.24
CA ALA A 69 -0.67 -8.69 6.15
C ALA A 69 -0.77 -8.04 7.52
N LEU A 70 -1.89 -8.26 8.21
CA LEU A 70 -2.01 -7.95 9.63
C LEU A 70 -1.13 -8.90 10.46
N GLY A 71 -0.43 -8.37 11.46
CA GLY A 71 0.47 -9.14 12.33
C GLY A 71 -0.27 -10.21 13.14
N ARG A 72 -1.51 -9.94 13.55
CA ARG A 72 -2.39 -10.93 14.21
C ARG A 72 -3.15 -11.83 13.22
N GLY A 73 -2.92 -11.67 11.91
CA GLY A 73 -3.54 -12.47 10.85
C GLY A 73 -5.07 -12.42 10.92
N GLU A 74 -5.71 -13.58 10.73
CA GLU A 74 -7.18 -13.70 10.71
C GLU A 74 -7.84 -13.36 12.05
N ASN A 75 -7.11 -13.48 13.16
CA ASN A 75 -7.59 -13.13 14.49
C ASN A 75 -7.60 -11.62 14.74
N SER A 76 -7.20 -10.80 13.76
CA SER A 76 -7.21 -9.36 13.94
C SER A 76 -8.62 -8.78 13.87
N PHE A 77 -8.96 -7.89 14.80
CA PHE A 77 -10.15 -7.04 14.69
C PHE A 77 -10.01 -5.91 13.66
N TYR A 78 -8.80 -5.68 13.13
CA TYR A 78 -8.59 -4.76 12.04
C TYR A 78 -8.93 -5.39 10.69
N ARG A 79 -9.34 -4.52 9.77
CA ARG A 79 -9.52 -4.81 8.35
C ARG A 79 -8.72 -3.80 7.56
N LEU A 80 -8.13 -4.26 6.47
CA LEU A 80 -7.36 -3.42 5.57
C LEU A 80 -8.08 -3.31 4.24
N ASN A 81 -7.87 -2.18 3.56
CA ASN A 81 -8.06 -2.08 2.12
C ASN A 81 -6.77 -1.55 1.51
N VAL A 82 -6.13 -2.36 0.67
CA VAL A 82 -4.89 -2.04 -0.02
C VAL A 82 -5.22 -1.76 -1.47
N ASP A 83 -5.08 -0.51 -1.88
CA ASP A 83 -5.33 -0.02 -3.25
C ASP A 83 -6.66 -0.49 -3.87
N GLY A 84 -7.72 -0.51 -3.07
CA GLY A 84 -9.07 -0.92 -3.48
C GLY A 84 -9.44 -2.36 -3.12
N ILE A 85 -8.47 -3.21 -2.78
CA ILE A 85 -8.72 -4.61 -2.41
C ILE A 85 -8.89 -4.71 -0.89
N ALA A 86 -10.02 -5.23 -0.43
CA ALA A 86 -10.28 -5.43 1.01
C ALA A 86 -9.82 -6.82 1.48
N GLY A 87 -9.25 -6.89 2.69
CA GLY A 87 -8.75 -8.15 3.26
C GLY A 87 -7.89 -7.96 4.51
N LYS A 88 -7.30 -9.06 4.99
CA LYS A 88 -6.32 -9.08 6.09
C LYS A 88 -4.93 -9.52 5.64
N SER A 89 -4.82 -10.13 4.45
CA SER A 89 -3.59 -10.52 3.78
C SER A 89 -3.75 -10.29 2.28
N PHE A 90 -2.69 -9.81 1.65
CA PHE A 90 -2.62 -9.47 0.23
C PHE A 90 -1.30 -9.97 -0.33
N GLU A 91 -1.32 -10.39 -1.59
CA GLU A 91 -0.14 -10.92 -2.26
C GLU A 91 0.09 -10.17 -3.57
N ASN A 92 1.37 -10.03 -3.94
CA ASN A 92 1.80 -9.46 -5.21
C ASN A 92 1.17 -8.09 -5.51
N ILE A 93 1.36 -7.14 -4.59
CA ILE A 93 0.88 -5.76 -4.76
C ILE A 93 1.93 -4.93 -5.46
N ASP A 94 1.58 -4.44 -6.66
CA ASP A 94 2.47 -3.63 -7.48
C ASP A 94 2.37 -2.14 -7.14
N ILE A 95 3.51 -1.45 -7.12
CA ILE A 95 3.61 0.00 -6.99
C ILE A 95 4.54 0.53 -8.07
N LEU A 96 4.02 1.36 -8.96
CA LEU A 96 4.80 1.94 -10.05
C LEU A 96 5.95 2.83 -9.54
N ALA A 97 6.96 2.99 -10.37
CA ALA A 97 8.09 3.86 -10.12
C ALA A 97 7.63 5.28 -9.75
N LYS A 98 8.17 5.83 -8.64
CA LYS A 98 7.82 7.15 -8.10
C LYS A 98 6.36 7.33 -7.67
N ASP A 99 5.62 6.24 -7.51
CA ASP A 99 4.21 6.28 -7.12
C ASP A 99 3.98 5.84 -5.67
N SER A 100 2.70 5.81 -5.27
CA SER A 100 2.24 5.38 -3.97
C SER A 100 0.88 4.71 -4.04
N ILE A 101 0.64 3.76 -3.14
CA ILE A 101 -0.68 3.19 -2.92
C ILE A 101 -1.27 3.71 -1.60
N TYR A 102 -2.60 3.67 -1.51
CA TYR A 102 -3.30 3.89 -0.24
C TYR A 102 -3.53 2.57 0.50
N VAL A 103 -3.36 2.63 1.81
CA VAL A 103 -3.81 1.60 2.74
C VAL A 103 -4.83 2.23 3.67
N PHE A 104 -6.06 1.74 3.64
CA PHE A 104 -7.11 2.09 4.57
C PHE A 104 -7.19 1.05 5.68
N VAL A 105 -7.46 1.52 6.89
CA VAL A 105 -7.53 0.71 8.10
C VAL A 105 -8.82 1.06 8.83
N GLU A 106 -9.58 0.04 9.19
CA GLU A 106 -10.76 0.14 10.05
C GLU A 106 -10.74 -1.01 11.06
N ALA A 107 -11.47 -0.87 12.17
CA ALA A 107 -11.65 -1.92 13.16
C ALA A 107 -13.13 -2.18 13.39
N THR A 108 -13.48 -3.45 13.57
CA THR A 108 -14.75 -3.88 14.18
C THR A 108 -14.37 -4.82 15.31
N VAL A 109 -14.58 -4.38 16.55
CA VAL A 109 -14.14 -5.12 17.74
C VAL A 109 -15.35 -5.75 18.40
N ASP A 110 -15.23 -7.03 18.69
CA ASP A 110 -16.09 -7.77 19.60
C ASP A 110 -15.40 -7.75 20.97
N PHE A 111 -15.93 -6.94 21.91
CA PHE A 111 -15.29 -6.77 23.22
C PHE A 111 -15.37 -8.04 24.10
N ASP A 112 -16.24 -9.00 23.81
CA ASP A 112 -16.28 -10.28 24.52
C ASP A 112 -15.05 -11.15 24.20
N GLN A 113 -14.42 -10.92 23.05
CA GLN A 113 -13.19 -11.60 22.62
C GLN A 113 -11.91 -10.87 23.04
N VAL A 114 -12.02 -9.66 23.61
CA VAL A 114 -10.86 -8.88 24.07
C VAL A 114 -10.46 -9.34 25.47
N THR A 115 -9.43 -10.17 25.54
CA THR A 115 -8.85 -10.64 26.82
C THR A 115 -7.77 -9.71 27.38
N ASP A 116 -7.36 -8.67 26.63
CA ASP A 116 -6.31 -7.75 27.06
C ASP A 116 -6.81 -6.88 28.22
N ALA A 117 -6.11 -6.96 29.35
CA ALA A 117 -6.42 -6.21 30.57
C ALA A 117 -6.24 -4.69 30.41
N GLU A 118 -5.50 -4.27 29.39
CA GLU A 118 -5.42 -2.90 28.93
C GLU A 118 -6.41 -2.75 27.78
N PHE A 119 -7.40 -1.88 27.90
CA PHE A 119 -8.42 -1.55 26.87
C PHE A 119 -7.84 -0.98 25.54
N PHE A 120 -6.60 -1.31 25.20
CA PHE A 120 -5.84 -0.90 24.03
C PHE A 120 -5.55 -2.11 23.15
N TYR A 121 -6.45 -2.38 22.21
CA TYR A 121 -6.17 -3.35 21.16
C TYR A 121 -5.12 -2.78 20.18
N ARG A 122 -4.04 -3.53 19.95
CA ARG A 122 -2.94 -3.15 19.03
C ARG A 122 -2.65 -4.29 18.05
N ASP A 123 -2.26 -3.90 16.84
CA ASP A 123 -1.73 -4.78 15.80
C ASP A 123 -0.71 -4.00 14.94
N SER A 124 -0.13 -4.69 13.96
CA SER A 124 0.81 -4.16 12.98
C SER A 124 0.36 -4.51 11.56
N VAL A 125 0.70 -3.66 10.60
CA VAL A 125 0.63 -3.99 9.17
C VAL A 125 2.04 -4.34 8.73
N VAL A 126 2.25 -5.59 8.33
CA VAL A 126 3.56 -6.15 7.98
C VAL A 126 3.71 -6.18 6.47
N PHE A 127 4.78 -5.57 5.97
CA PHE A 127 5.18 -5.56 4.58
C PHE A 127 6.39 -6.48 4.40
N TYR A 128 6.25 -7.53 3.60
CA TYR A 128 7.32 -8.49 3.34
C TYR A 128 8.17 -8.01 2.15
N ALA A 129 9.43 -8.41 2.14
CA ALA A 129 10.43 -8.03 1.15
C ALA A 129 11.36 -9.22 0.84
N GLU A 130 12.12 -9.13 -0.26
CA GLU A 130 13.21 -10.05 -0.60
C GLU A 130 14.42 -9.90 0.33
#